data_AF-A0A7S1LPE9-F1
#
_entry.id   AF-A0A7S1LPE9-F1
#
_cell.length_a   1.000
_cell.length_b   1.000
_cell.length_c   1.000
_cell.angle_alpha   90.00
_cell.angle_beta   90.00
_cell.angle_gamma   90.00
#
_symmetry.space_group_name_H-M   'P 1'
#
loop_
_entity.id
_entity.type
_entity.pdbx_description
1 polymer ?
#
loop_
_entity_poly.entity_id
_entity_poly.type
_entity_poly.pdbx_seq_one_letter_code
_entity_poly.pdbx_strand_id
1 'polypeptide(L)'
;MRLLYKTGWQRCAVHYRVPGGDTWITQPLGEMRGAPDWKVVDLEKGAAEFVMRNEEGTEWDNPPPELGTKNYEPRTAGCPEGVGTWTLAAGRLMRVVESDPVLIVSDLDHTMVGHEHDPENSLLREFQAIWMGRYAFAGSLLVYSTGRNKNDALKVARERNLLRPDLLVCGVGTEVYEVPRDLPMGPDGQWAEDGSRITSEASWTELMAKSFDRDKVEQVLLEQFPKFDARGNKETDPYRIPTAYEVDAEMQQNFERVREVLGPSVEVISSGGAEWKLVDFCSSSAGKLKACQFVGQKLGIPPERTLVCGDSGNDESMYRYPCVRGVAVGNSLPELVAALEAAAKAGPDAVRQGAVFSTTMDGHVLYASRPVAGAIVEALEHFWPAKW
;
A
#
# COMPACT_ATOMS: atom_id res chain seq x y z
N MET A 1 -26.33 -11.00 -9.08
CA MET A 1 -25.32 -10.74 -8.02
C MET A 1 -24.07 -11.54 -8.32
N ARG A 2 -22.89 -10.94 -8.24
CA ARG A 2 -21.62 -11.68 -8.17
C ARG A 2 -21.14 -11.69 -6.72
N LEU A 3 -20.86 -12.86 -6.16
CA LEU A 3 -20.37 -13.02 -4.80
C LEU A 3 -18.95 -13.59 -4.83
N LEU A 4 -18.03 -12.90 -4.18
CA LEU A 4 -16.65 -13.29 -3.92
C LEU A 4 -16.55 -13.66 -2.44
N TYR A 5 -16.06 -14.85 -2.11
CA TYR A 5 -16.05 -15.34 -0.74
C TYR A 5 -14.66 -15.81 -0.34
N LYS A 6 -14.07 -15.21 0.70
CA LYS A 6 -12.80 -15.66 1.27
C LYS A 6 -13.07 -16.79 2.27
N THR A 7 -12.48 -17.96 2.04
CA THR A 7 -12.71 -19.13 2.90
C THR A 7 -11.56 -20.11 2.88
N GLY A 8 -11.41 -20.87 3.97
CA GLY A 8 -10.50 -22.03 4.03
C GLY A 8 -11.12 -23.31 3.50
N TRP A 9 -12.43 -23.34 3.21
CA TRP A 9 -13.07 -24.51 2.64
C TRP A 9 -12.59 -24.76 1.20
N GLN A 10 -12.15 -25.98 0.93
CA GLN A 10 -11.75 -26.41 -0.42
C GLN A 10 -12.93 -26.34 -1.38
N ARG A 11 -14.12 -26.75 -0.91
CA ARG A 11 -15.39 -26.67 -1.64
C ARG A 11 -16.47 -26.12 -0.71
N CYS A 12 -17.28 -25.21 -1.25
CA CYS A 12 -18.35 -24.57 -0.52
C CYS A 12 -19.51 -24.22 -1.45
N ALA A 13 -20.67 -23.97 -0.86
CA ALA A 13 -21.85 -23.53 -1.57
C ALA A 13 -22.49 -22.33 -0.87
N VAL A 14 -23.15 -21.50 -1.66
CA VAL A 14 -24.08 -20.48 -1.15
C VAL A 14 -25.47 -21.10 -1.09
N HIS A 15 -26.13 -20.96 0.05
CA HIS A 15 -27.55 -21.24 0.22
C HIS A 15 -28.28 -19.90 0.26
N TYR A 16 -29.15 -19.62 -0.71
CA TYR A 16 -29.74 -18.29 -0.88
C TYR A 16 -31.21 -18.32 -1.28
N ARG A 17 -31.89 -17.21 -1.03
CA ARG A 17 -33.25 -16.93 -1.49
C ARG A 17 -33.23 -15.83 -2.54
N VAL A 18 -33.96 -15.99 -3.63
CA VAL A 18 -34.09 -14.96 -4.68
C VAL A 18 -34.99 -13.80 -4.21
N PRO A 19 -34.77 -12.55 -4.67
CA PRO A 19 -35.68 -11.44 -4.39
C PRO A 19 -37.13 -11.75 -4.82
N GLY A 20 -38.08 -11.58 -3.90
CA GLY A 20 -39.51 -11.81 -4.12
C GLY A 20 -39.95 -13.28 -4.19
N GLY A 21 -39.07 -14.24 -3.90
CA GLY A 21 -39.42 -15.66 -3.80
C GLY A 21 -39.20 -16.22 -2.39
N ASP A 22 -39.84 -17.35 -2.07
CA ASP A 22 -39.75 -18.00 -0.76
C ASP A 22 -38.93 -19.31 -0.76
N THR A 23 -38.43 -19.72 -1.92
CA THR A 23 -37.66 -20.96 -2.08
C THR A 23 -36.16 -20.71 -1.90
N TRP A 24 -35.53 -21.55 -1.09
CA TRP A 24 -34.08 -21.59 -0.93
C TRP A 24 -33.42 -22.46 -2.00
N ILE A 25 -32.31 -21.97 -2.53
CA ILE A 25 -31.51 -22.61 -3.58
C ILE A 25 -30.09 -22.77 -3.05
N THR A 26 -29.45 -23.91 -3.33
CA THR A 26 -28.03 -24.11 -3.04
C THR A 26 -27.25 -24.15 -4.34
N GLN A 27 -26.18 -23.36 -4.43
CA GLN A 27 -25.31 -23.31 -5.61
C GLN A 27 -23.84 -23.38 -5.18
N PRO A 28 -23.04 -24.29 -5.76
CA PRO A 28 -21.61 -24.38 -5.47
C PRO A 28 -20.85 -23.16 -5.98
N LEU A 29 -19.75 -22.80 -5.31
CA LEU A 29 -18.85 -21.74 -5.75
C LEU A 29 -17.69 -22.34 -6.55
N GLY A 30 -17.19 -21.58 -7.53
CA GLY A 30 -15.95 -21.88 -8.25
C GLY A 30 -14.72 -21.21 -7.64
N GLU A 31 -13.55 -21.52 -8.18
CA GLU A 31 -12.28 -20.86 -7.80
C GLU A 31 -12.18 -19.45 -8.38
N MET A 32 -11.63 -18.51 -7.61
CA MET A 32 -11.32 -17.17 -8.11
C MET A 32 -9.91 -17.13 -8.72
N ARG A 33 -9.83 -16.85 -10.02
CA ARG A 33 -8.54 -16.72 -10.72
C ARG A 33 -7.74 -15.54 -10.17
N GLY A 34 -6.49 -15.77 -9.78
CA GLY A 34 -5.58 -14.74 -9.26
C GLY A 34 -5.83 -14.35 -7.79
N ALA A 35 -6.66 -15.13 -7.09
CA ALA A 35 -6.90 -15.00 -5.65
C ALA A 35 -7.22 -16.40 -5.10
N PRO A 36 -6.21 -17.25 -4.86
CA PRO A 36 -6.41 -18.69 -4.56
C PRO A 36 -7.15 -18.94 -3.23
N ASP A 37 -7.19 -17.95 -2.34
CA ASP A 37 -7.91 -17.98 -1.07
C ASP A 37 -9.36 -17.44 -1.18
N TRP A 38 -9.85 -17.23 -2.42
CA TRP A 38 -11.18 -16.73 -2.71
C TRP A 38 -11.95 -17.66 -3.66
N LYS A 39 -13.26 -17.73 -3.42
CA LYS A 39 -14.24 -18.44 -4.23
C LYS A 39 -15.19 -17.45 -4.89
N VAL A 40 -15.86 -17.85 -5.98
CA VAL A 40 -16.76 -16.97 -6.74
C VAL A 40 -18.01 -17.69 -7.20
N VAL A 41 -19.14 -16.98 -7.21
CA VAL A 41 -20.39 -17.43 -7.84
C VAL A 41 -21.17 -16.25 -8.41
N ASP A 42 -21.79 -16.49 -9.57
CA ASP A 42 -22.73 -15.57 -10.19
C ASP A 42 -24.16 -16.10 -9.98
N LEU A 43 -24.97 -15.32 -9.27
CA LEU A 43 -26.38 -15.58 -9.00
C LEU A 43 -27.21 -14.74 -9.97
N GLU A 44 -27.72 -15.37 -11.04
CA GLU A 44 -28.39 -14.69 -12.16
C GLU A 44 -29.55 -13.81 -11.71
N LYS A 45 -30.38 -14.31 -10.78
CA LYS A 45 -31.56 -13.59 -10.24
C LYS A 45 -31.24 -12.75 -9.00
N GLY A 46 -29.97 -12.69 -8.60
CA GLY A 46 -29.55 -12.09 -7.32
C GLY A 46 -29.95 -12.92 -6.10
N ALA A 47 -29.67 -12.37 -4.92
CA ALA A 47 -30.06 -12.93 -3.63
C ALA A 47 -30.67 -11.83 -2.75
N ALA A 48 -31.77 -12.14 -2.08
CA ALA A 48 -32.35 -11.30 -1.03
C ALA A 48 -31.68 -11.56 0.32
N GLU A 49 -31.40 -12.83 0.59
CA GLU A 49 -30.65 -13.29 1.75
C GLU A 49 -29.86 -14.54 1.38
N PHE A 50 -28.71 -14.76 2.03
CA PHE A 50 -27.90 -15.94 1.82
C PHE A 50 -27.06 -16.30 3.03
N VAL A 51 -26.55 -17.53 3.05
CA VAL A 51 -25.59 -18.03 4.03
C VAL A 51 -24.62 -18.97 3.31
N MET A 52 -23.38 -19.03 3.79
CA MET A 52 -22.37 -19.93 3.21
C MET A 52 -22.32 -21.23 4.00
N ARG A 53 -22.04 -22.33 3.30
CA ARG A 53 -21.84 -23.66 3.90
C ARG A 53 -20.71 -24.41 3.22
N ASN A 54 -20.13 -25.36 3.94
CA ASN A 54 -19.29 -26.38 3.32
C ASN A 54 -20.11 -27.26 2.36
N GLU A 55 -19.41 -28.07 1.55
CA GLU A 55 -20.04 -28.96 0.57
C GLU A 55 -21.04 -29.93 1.24
N GLU A 56 -20.67 -30.48 2.39
CA GLU A 56 -21.45 -31.46 3.16
C GLU A 56 -22.71 -30.84 3.80
N GLY A 57 -22.73 -29.53 4.05
CA GLY A 57 -23.81 -28.84 4.76
C GLY A 57 -23.81 -29.04 6.27
N THR A 58 -22.69 -29.48 6.84
CA THR A 58 -22.50 -29.68 8.27
C THR A 58 -22.03 -28.41 8.98
N GLU A 59 -21.37 -27.51 8.26
CA GLU A 59 -20.87 -26.24 8.76
C GLU A 59 -21.48 -25.07 7.99
N TRP A 60 -21.77 -23.98 8.71
CA TRP A 60 -22.42 -22.79 8.17
C TRP A 60 -21.68 -21.54 8.67
N ASP A 61 -21.32 -20.66 7.74
CA ASP A 61 -20.78 -19.33 8.03
C ASP A 61 -21.98 -18.36 7.98
N ASN A 62 -22.49 -18.08 9.18
CA ASN A 62 -23.59 -17.16 9.42
C ASN A 62 -23.04 -15.76 9.76
N PRO A 63 -23.84 -14.69 9.58
CA PRO A 63 -23.47 -13.36 10.01
C PRO A 63 -23.06 -13.33 11.50
N PRO A 64 -22.10 -12.47 11.86
CA PRO A 64 -21.76 -12.23 13.25
C PRO A 64 -23.00 -11.87 14.09
N PRO A 65 -23.15 -12.38 15.33
CA PRO A 65 -24.35 -12.18 16.13
C PRO A 65 -24.72 -10.71 16.35
N GLU A 66 -23.75 -9.81 16.31
CA GLU A 66 -23.94 -8.36 16.51
C GLU A 66 -24.77 -7.72 15.41
N LEU A 67 -24.87 -8.35 14.23
CA LEU A 67 -25.73 -7.89 13.14
C LEU A 67 -27.21 -8.22 13.35
N GLY A 68 -27.56 -9.07 14.33
CA GLY A 68 -28.94 -9.42 14.67
C GLY A 68 -29.72 -10.17 13.58
N THR A 69 -29.05 -10.58 12.50
CA THR A 69 -29.63 -11.31 11.37
C THR A 69 -29.13 -12.75 11.34
N LYS A 70 -29.95 -13.66 10.80
CA LYS A 70 -29.57 -15.08 10.65
C LYS A 70 -28.81 -15.34 9.34
N ASN A 71 -29.00 -14.47 8.35
CA ASN A 71 -28.49 -14.61 6.99
C ASN A 71 -27.88 -13.27 6.55
N TYR A 72 -26.92 -13.32 5.63
CA TYR A 72 -26.37 -12.13 5.01
C TYR A 72 -27.37 -11.53 4.03
N GLU A 73 -27.53 -10.21 4.07
CA GLU A 73 -28.42 -9.47 3.18
C GLU A 73 -27.61 -8.51 2.30
N PRO A 74 -27.52 -8.73 0.97
CA PRO A 74 -26.79 -7.85 0.06
C PRO A 74 -27.61 -6.59 -0.24
N ARG A 75 -27.72 -5.72 0.76
CA ARG A 75 -28.42 -4.43 0.70
C ARG A 75 -27.44 -3.28 0.89
N THR A 76 -27.58 -2.25 0.08
CA THR A 76 -26.91 -0.96 0.24
C THR A 76 -27.91 0.13 -0.10
N ALA A 77 -27.97 1.20 0.68
CA ALA A 77 -28.89 2.30 0.45
C ALA A 77 -28.68 2.86 -0.97
N GLY A 78 -29.76 3.04 -1.74
CA GLY A 78 -29.68 3.57 -3.11
C GLY A 78 -29.48 2.53 -4.22
N CYS A 79 -29.24 1.26 -3.89
CA CYS A 79 -29.01 0.20 -4.88
C CYS A 79 -30.12 -0.86 -4.94
N PRO A 80 -30.42 -1.39 -6.15
CA PRO A 80 -31.34 -2.53 -6.29
C PRO A 80 -30.86 -3.72 -5.46
N GLU A 81 -31.79 -4.35 -4.74
CA GLU A 81 -31.54 -5.53 -3.91
C GLU A 81 -30.94 -6.67 -4.74
N GLY A 82 -29.84 -7.28 -4.25
CA GLY A 82 -29.25 -8.45 -4.87
C GLY A 82 -28.56 -8.20 -6.23
N VAL A 83 -28.15 -6.97 -6.53
CA VAL A 83 -27.40 -6.61 -7.75
C VAL A 83 -25.98 -6.12 -7.40
N GLY A 84 -25.05 -6.24 -8.34
CA GLY A 84 -23.65 -5.81 -8.18
C GLY A 84 -22.71 -6.93 -7.75
N THR A 85 -21.46 -6.54 -7.49
CA THR A 85 -20.38 -7.41 -7.02
C THR A 85 -20.15 -7.21 -5.53
N TRP A 86 -20.10 -8.32 -4.79
CA TRP A 86 -20.03 -8.35 -3.34
C TRP A 86 -18.89 -9.25 -2.89
N THR A 87 -18.27 -8.88 -1.78
CA THR A 87 -17.27 -9.68 -1.09
C THR A 87 -17.79 -10.08 0.28
N LEU A 88 -17.57 -11.34 0.67
CA LEU A 88 -17.77 -11.81 2.03
C LEU A 88 -16.43 -12.32 2.56
N ALA A 89 -15.96 -11.73 3.66
CA ALA A 89 -14.76 -12.19 4.36
C ALA A 89 -14.89 -11.90 5.86
N ALA A 90 -14.58 -12.88 6.70
CA ALA A 90 -14.59 -12.74 8.17
C ALA A 90 -15.88 -12.10 8.71
N GLY A 91 -17.04 -12.57 8.24
CA GLY A 91 -18.35 -12.06 8.67
C GLY A 91 -18.73 -10.69 8.10
N ARG A 92 -17.92 -10.08 7.24
CA ARG A 92 -18.17 -8.76 6.64
C ARG A 92 -18.60 -8.93 5.19
N LEU A 93 -19.87 -8.64 4.92
CA LEU A 93 -20.41 -8.49 3.57
C LEU A 93 -20.25 -7.04 3.12
N MET A 94 -19.54 -6.82 2.01
CA MET A 94 -19.26 -5.49 1.47
C MET A 94 -19.50 -5.47 -0.04
N ARG A 95 -19.96 -4.33 -0.55
CA ARG A 95 -20.11 -4.10 -1.99
C ARG A 95 -18.81 -3.55 -2.56
N VAL A 96 -18.35 -4.15 -3.66
CA VAL A 96 -17.20 -3.70 -4.44
C VAL A 96 -17.54 -2.37 -5.12
N VAL A 97 -16.60 -1.42 -5.15
CA VAL A 97 -16.84 -0.12 -5.79
C VAL A 97 -16.97 -0.28 -7.30
N GLU A 98 -17.96 0.41 -7.87
CA GLU A 98 -18.16 0.52 -9.31
C GLU A 98 -17.58 1.87 -9.79
N SER A 99 -16.25 1.99 -9.71
CA SER A 99 -15.50 3.17 -10.14
C SER A 99 -14.24 2.75 -10.89
N ASP A 100 -13.56 3.71 -11.51
CA ASP A 100 -12.25 3.46 -12.09
C ASP A 100 -11.31 2.82 -11.05
N PRO A 101 -10.33 2.01 -11.46
CA PRO A 101 -9.32 1.50 -10.54
C PRO A 101 -8.54 2.63 -9.84
N VAL A 102 -8.03 2.34 -8.65
CA VAL A 102 -7.04 3.18 -7.96
C VAL A 102 -5.74 2.43 -7.76
N LEU A 103 -4.64 3.15 -7.71
CA LEU A 103 -3.33 2.63 -7.31
C LEU A 103 -2.97 3.23 -5.96
N ILE A 104 -2.69 2.39 -4.95
CA ILE A 104 -2.08 2.84 -3.71
C ILE A 104 -0.58 2.56 -3.77
N VAL A 105 0.24 3.58 -3.56
CA VAL A 105 1.70 3.45 -3.35
C VAL A 105 2.00 3.95 -1.95
N SER A 106 2.19 3.03 -1.01
CA SER A 106 2.32 3.36 0.41
C SER A 106 3.69 3.02 0.95
N ASP A 107 4.29 3.90 1.74
CA ASP A 107 5.33 3.48 2.67
C ASP A 107 4.79 2.44 3.68
N LEU A 108 5.70 1.70 4.31
CA LEU A 108 5.36 0.69 5.31
C LEU A 108 5.43 1.24 6.73
N ASP A 109 6.59 1.71 7.17
CA ASP A 109 6.87 1.99 8.57
C ASP A 109 6.26 3.32 8.97
N HIS A 110 5.49 3.35 10.06
CA HIS A 110 4.76 4.55 10.51
C HIS A 110 3.73 5.09 9.49
N THR A 111 3.55 4.42 8.35
CA THR A 111 2.55 4.74 7.32
C THR A 111 1.51 3.63 7.15
N MET A 112 1.85 2.46 6.63
CA MET A 112 0.91 1.31 6.57
C MET A 112 0.85 0.58 7.92
N VAL A 113 1.98 0.47 8.61
CA VAL A 113 2.17 -0.27 9.86
C VAL A 113 2.61 0.70 10.95
N GLY A 114 1.89 0.70 12.08
CA GLY A 114 2.26 1.48 13.25
C GLY A 114 2.55 0.59 14.45
N HIS A 115 3.78 0.59 14.97
CA HIS A 115 4.08 -0.09 16.23
C HIS A 115 3.46 0.63 17.43
N GLU A 116 3.76 1.92 17.60
CA GLU A 116 3.28 2.72 18.73
C GLU A 116 1.92 3.36 18.45
N HIS A 117 1.65 3.69 17.18
CA HIS A 117 0.42 4.35 16.75
C HIS A 117 -0.74 3.38 16.48
N ASP A 118 -0.48 2.08 16.36
CA ASP A 118 -1.50 1.04 16.18
C ASP A 118 -1.01 -0.32 16.76
N PRO A 119 -0.74 -0.41 18.07
CA PRO A 119 -0.10 -1.57 18.69
C PRO A 119 -0.86 -2.87 18.45
N GLU A 120 -2.19 -2.78 18.35
CA GLU A 120 -3.07 -3.91 18.10
C GLU A 120 -3.36 -4.15 16.61
N ASN A 121 -2.72 -3.42 15.68
CA ASN A 121 -2.96 -3.45 14.23
C ASN A 121 -4.44 -3.26 13.84
N SER A 122 -5.19 -2.48 14.62
CA SER A 122 -6.63 -2.25 14.43
C SER A 122 -6.93 -1.41 13.18
N LEU A 123 -6.11 -0.38 12.93
CA LEU A 123 -6.21 0.48 11.76
C LEU A 123 -5.74 -0.26 10.51
N LEU A 124 -4.69 -1.09 10.64
CA LEU A 124 -4.28 -1.97 9.55
C LEU A 124 -5.40 -2.96 9.17
N ARG A 125 -6.06 -3.60 10.15
CA ARG A 125 -7.20 -4.51 9.88
C ARG A 125 -8.40 -3.80 9.26
N GLU A 126 -8.64 -2.54 9.62
CA GLU A 126 -9.66 -1.71 8.98
C GLU A 126 -9.31 -1.48 7.50
N PHE A 127 -8.10 -1.00 7.20
CA PHE A 127 -7.63 -0.85 5.83
C PHE A 127 -7.75 -2.15 5.03
N GLN A 128 -7.32 -3.27 5.61
CA GLN A 128 -7.40 -4.58 4.96
C GLN A 128 -8.84 -4.95 4.58
N ALA A 129 -9.78 -4.76 5.50
CA ALA A 129 -11.19 -5.04 5.25
C ALA A 129 -11.78 -4.09 4.19
N ILE A 130 -11.47 -2.80 4.24
CA ILE A 130 -11.91 -1.84 3.23
C ILE A 130 -11.32 -2.17 1.86
N TRP A 131 -10.01 -2.42 1.78
CA TRP A 131 -9.31 -2.73 0.53
C TRP A 131 -9.86 -4.00 -0.11
N MET A 132 -9.86 -5.13 0.61
CA MET A 132 -10.40 -6.39 0.11
C MET A 132 -11.89 -6.30 -0.21
N GLY A 133 -12.65 -5.61 0.66
CA GLY A 133 -14.10 -5.58 0.56
C GLY A 133 -14.64 -4.66 -0.53
N ARG A 134 -13.85 -3.65 -0.91
CA ARG A 134 -14.33 -2.58 -1.80
C ARG A 134 -13.47 -2.40 -3.04
N TYR A 135 -12.15 -2.50 -2.96
CA TYR A 135 -11.24 -2.00 -4.00
C TYR A 135 -10.49 -3.12 -4.75
N ALA A 136 -10.03 -4.18 -4.07
CA ALA A 136 -9.15 -5.21 -4.64
C ALA A 136 -9.76 -5.91 -5.86
N PHE A 137 -11.09 -6.10 -5.87
CA PHE A 137 -11.82 -6.73 -6.98
C PHE A 137 -12.43 -5.72 -7.98
N ALA A 138 -12.19 -4.42 -7.79
CA ALA A 138 -12.55 -3.38 -8.74
C ALA A 138 -11.42 -3.08 -9.76
N GLY A 139 -10.38 -3.92 -9.79
CA GLY A 139 -9.18 -3.69 -10.60
C GLY A 139 -8.17 -2.74 -9.96
N SER A 140 -8.40 -2.29 -8.72
CA SER A 140 -7.46 -1.44 -7.97
C SER A 140 -6.22 -2.24 -7.55
N LEU A 141 -5.08 -1.55 -7.43
CA LEU A 141 -3.77 -2.16 -7.27
C LEU A 141 -3.03 -1.58 -6.06
N LEU A 142 -2.25 -2.42 -5.39
CA LEU A 142 -1.51 -2.06 -4.17
C LEU A 142 0.00 -2.20 -4.40
N VAL A 143 0.76 -1.20 -4.00
CA VAL A 143 2.22 -1.20 -4.03
C VAL A 143 2.75 -0.73 -2.68
N TYR A 144 3.69 -1.48 -2.12
CA TYR A 144 4.45 -1.04 -0.96
C TYR A 144 5.76 -0.39 -1.44
N SER A 145 6.10 0.78 -0.92
CA SER A 145 7.29 1.56 -1.28
C SER A 145 8.08 1.97 -0.05
N THR A 146 9.00 1.11 0.36
CA THR A 146 9.69 1.16 1.64
C THR A 146 11.19 1.45 1.52
N GLY A 147 11.78 2.00 2.59
CA GLY A 147 13.23 2.09 2.77
C GLY A 147 13.91 0.77 3.16
N ARG A 148 13.14 -0.26 3.50
CA ARG A 148 13.67 -1.60 3.82
C ARG A 148 14.25 -2.28 2.58
N ASN A 149 15.28 -3.10 2.78
CA ASN A 149 15.67 -4.10 1.77
C ASN A 149 14.55 -5.16 1.63
N LYS A 150 14.62 -5.98 0.59
CA LYS A 150 13.62 -7.02 0.31
C LYS A 150 13.40 -7.96 1.49
N ASN A 151 14.46 -8.46 2.12
CA ASN A 151 14.35 -9.46 3.19
C ASN A 151 13.60 -8.91 4.40
N ASP A 152 13.91 -7.68 4.78
CA ASP A 152 13.25 -6.99 5.89
C ASP A 152 11.80 -6.63 5.55
N ALA A 153 11.51 -6.22 4.32
CA ALA A 153 10.15 -5.96 3.86
C ALA A 153 9.29 -7.23 3.92
N LEU A 154 9.81 -8.37 3.46
CA LEU A 154 9.12 -9.66 3.54
C LEU A 154 8.94 -10.13 5.00
N LYS A 155 9.92 -9.85 5.87
CA LYS A 155 9.80 -10.14 7.30
C LYS A 155 8.65 -9.37 7.93
N VAL A 156 8.59 -8.06 7.70
CA VAL A 156 7.46 -7.22 8.19
C VAL A 156 6.14 -7.69 7.61
N ALA A 157 6.10 -8.06 6.33
CA ALA A 157 4.89 -8.57 5.70
C ALA A 157 4.31 -9.79 6.42
N ARG A 158 5.17 -10.74 6.84
CA ARG A 158 4.77 -11.90 7.64
C ARG A 158 4.37 -11.52 9.06
N GLU A 159 5.18 -10.73 9.76
CA GLU A 159 4.95 -10.37 11.17
C GLU A 159 3.69 -9.51 11.36
N ARG A 160 3.33 -8.73 10.33
CA ARG A 160 2.19 -7.80 10.36
C ARG A 160 1.01 -8.26 9.52
N ASN A 161 1.05 -9.47 8.97
CA ASN A 161 0.00 -10.05 8.15
C ASN A 161 -0.44 -9.12 7.00
N LEU A 162 0.53 -8.53 6.29
CA LEU A 162 0.25 -7.60 5.20
C LEU A 162 -0.48 -8.29 4.04
N LEU A 163 -1.32 -7.54 3.34
CA LEU A 163 -1.92 -7.98 2.09
C LEU A 163 -0.83 -8.21 1.03
N ARG A 164 -1.10 -9.11 0.10
CA ARG A 164 -0.24 -9.26 -1.07
C ARG A 164 -0.32 -7.99 -1.93
N PRO A 165 0.79 -7.28 -2.17
CA PRO A 165 0.80 -6.18 -3.12
C PRO A 165 0.88 -6.73 -4.57
N ASP A 166 0.61 -5.88 -5.54
CA ASP A 166 0.87 -6.16 -6.96
C ASP A 166 2.36 -5.97 -7.30
N LEU A 167 3.03 -4.99 -6.69
CA LEU A 167 4.48 -4.78 -6.77
C LEU A 167 5.06 -4.39 -5.41
N LEU A 168 6.33 -4.69 -5.19
CA LEU A 168 7.07 -4.28 -4.00
C LEU A 168 8.27 -3.41 -4.40
N VAL A 169 8.33 -2.19 -3.88
CA VAL A 169 9.42 -1.25 -4.05
C VAL A 169 10.21 -1.18 -2.75
N CYS A 170 11.51 -1.43 -2.84
CA CYS A 170 12.44 -1.51 -1.70
C CYS A 170 13.61 -0.53 -1.88
N GLY A 171 14.39 -0.38 -0.80
CA GLY A 171 15.61 0.41 -0.81
C GLY A 171 15.37 1.85 -1.23
N VAL A 172 14.30 2.48 -0.73
CA VAL A 172 13.87 3.85 -1.10
C VAL A 172 13.68 4.06 -2.60
N GLY A 173 13.31 3.01 -3.33
CA GLY A 173 13.07 3.06 -4.77
C GLY A 173 14.24 2.59 -5.63
N THR A 174 15.27 1.97 -5.06
CA THR A 174 16.37 1.40 -5.84
C THR A 174 16.06 0.00 -6.36
N GLU A 175 15.01 -0.64 -5.86
CA GLU A 175 14.62 -1.99 -6.27
C GLU A 175 13.11 -2.07 -6.44
N VAL A 176 12.67 -2.71 -7.52
CA VAL A 176 11.26 -3.00 -7.79
C VAL A 176 11.12 -4.49 -8.01
N TYR A 177 10.13 -5.11 -7.39
CA TYR A 177 9.90 -6.53 -7.39
C TYR A 177 8.48 -6.87 -7.84
N GLU A 178 8.38 -7.90 -8.68
CA GLU A 178 7.13 -8.54 -9.11
C GLU A 178 6.63 -9.51 -8.04
N VAL A 179 5.34 -9.41 -7.72
CA VAL A 179 4.67 -10.31 -6.76
C VAL A 179 3.65 -11.17 -7.49
N PRO A 180 3.85 -12.50 -7.59
CA PRO A 180 2.97 -13.38 -8.35
C PRO A 180 1.50 -13.34 -7.88
N ARG A 181 0.57 -13.30 -8.85
CA ARG A 181 -0.88 -13.24 -8.58
C ARG A 181 -1.48 -14.55 -8.07
N ASP A 182 -0.77 -15.66 -8.20
CA ASP A 182 -1.18 -16.97 -7.69
C ASP A 182 -0.77 -17.20 -6.22
N LEU A 183 -0.18 -16.20 -5.56
CA LEU A 183 0.00 -16.18 -4.12
C LEU A 183 -1.29 -15.69 -3.40
N PRO A 184 -1.54 -16.12 -2.14
CA PRO A 184 -2.69 -15.69 -1.36
C PRO A 184 -2.81 -14.16 -1.28
N MET A 185 -4.03 -13.62 -1.43
CA MET A 185 -4.26 -12.18 -1.37
C MET A 185 -4.57 -11.69 0.05
N GLY A 186 -4.98 -12.61 0.92
CA GLY A 186 -5.50 -12.33 2.26
C GLY A 186 -4.52 -11.63 3.22
N PRO A 187 -5.06 -11.14 4.36
CA PRO A 187 -4.29 -10.46 5.39
C PRO A 187 -3.68 -11.49 6.35
N ASP A 188 -2.80 -12.34 5.81
CA ASP A 188 -2.11 -13.41 6.54
C ASP A 188 -0.60 -13.42 6.27
N GLY A 189 -0.11 -12.52 5.41
CA GLY A 189 1.32 -12.41 5.10
C GLY A 189 1.92 -13.61 4.36
N GLN A 190 1.11 -14.62 3.98
CA GLN A 190 1.62 -15.88 3.39
C GLN A 190 2.31 -15.68 2.05
N TRP A 191 1.92 -14.64 1.29
CA TRP A 191 2.58 -14.27 0.04
C TRP A 191 4.07 -13.99 0.21
N ALA A 192 4.51 -13.63 1.42
CA ALA A 192 5.89 -13.29 1.74
C ALA A 192 6.70 -14.46 2.31
N GLU A 193 6.16 -15.68 2.42
CA GLU A 193 6.87 -16.86 2.94
C GLU A 193 8.01 -17.30 2.03
N ASP A 194 7.73 -17.47 0.73
CA ASP A 194 8.72 -17.85 -0.27
C ASP A 194 9.25 -16.63 -1.03
N GLY A 195 10.25 -15.97 -0.45
CA GLY A 195 10.90 -14.81 -1.04
C GLY A 195 11.58 -15.08 -2.40
N SER A 196 11.81 -16.34 -2.79
CA SER A 196 12.39 -16.68 -4.10
C SER A 196 11.42 -16.42 -5.25
N ARG A 197 10.11 -16.42 -4.96
CA ARG A 197 9.04 -16.11 -5.92
C ARG A 197 8.87 -14.62 -6.19
N ILE A 198 9.43 -13.78 -5.32
CA ILE A 198 9.38 -12.32 -5.43
C ILE A 198 10.59 -11.87 -6.24
N THR A 199 10.40 -11.67 -7.54
CA THR A 199 11.50 -11.53 -8.51
C THR A 199 11.70 -10.10 -8.93
N SER A 200 12.94 -9.70 -9.21
CA SER A 200 13.24 -8.31 -9.58
C SER A 200 12.62 -7.94 -10.92
N GLU A 201 12.11 -6.71 -11.02
CA GLU A 201 11.68 -6.13 -12.28
C GLU A 201 12.91 -5.86 -13.14
N ALA A 202 12.99 -6.55 -14.29
CA ALA A 202 14.20 -6.61 -15.09
C ALA A 202 14.63 -5.25 -15.65
N SER A 203 13.69 -4.46 -16.16
CA SER A 203 13.99 -3.16 -16.77
C SER A 203 14.45 -2.12 -15.74
N TRP A 204 13.85 -2.14 -14.56
CA TRP A 204 14.26 -1.29 -13.43
C TRP A 204 15.65 -1.70 -12.93
N THR A 205 15.88 -3.00 -12.78
CA THR A 205 17.17 -3.55 -12.33
C THR A 205 18.29 -3.19 -13.30
N GLU A 206 18.05 -3.29 -14.61
CA GLU A 206 19.00 -2.90 -15.64
C GLU A 206 19.32 -1.39 -15.59
N LEU A 207 18.31 -0.55 -15.35
CA LEU A 207 18.50 0.89 -15.16
C LEU A 207 19.40 1.17 -13.94
N MET A 208 19.14 0.54 -12.81
CA MET A 208 19.92 0.73 -11.58
C MET A 208 21.36 0.25 -11.74
N ALA A 209 21.57 -0.92 -12.34
CA ALA A 209 22.90 -1.46 -12.61
C ALA A 209 23.74 -0.56 -13.53
N LYS A 210 23.11 0.14 -14.48
CA LYS A 210 23.81 1.07 -15.38
C LYS A 210 24.07 2.44 -14.75
N SER A 211 23.26 2.84 -13.78
CA SER A 211 23.20 4.22 -13.28
C SER A 211 23.79 4.41 -11.88
N PHE A 212 24.26 3.34 -11.24
CA PHE A 212 24.88 3.41 -9.90
C PHE A 212 26.19 2.63 -9.83
N ASP A 213 27.30 3.35 -9.68
CA ASP A 213 28.60 2.79 -9.38
C ASP A 213 28.79 2.72 -7.85
N ARG A 214 28.24 1.66 -7.23
CA ARG A 214 28.23 1.49 -5.77
C ARG A 214 29.64 1.52 -5.19
N ASP A 215 30.58 0.80 -5.79
CA ASP A 215 31.92 0.63 -5.24
C ASP A 215 32.66 1.99 -5.21
N LYS A 216 32.50 2.81 -6.26
CA LYS A 216 33.05 4.17 -6.29
C LYS A 216 32.45 5.07 -5.21
N VAL A 217 31.12 5.06 -5.04
CA VAL A 217 30.46 5.90 -4.03
C VAL A 217 30.86 5.46 -2.62
N GLU A 218 30.88 4.16 -2.35
CA GLU A 218 31.28 3.60 -1.06
C GLU A 218 32.73 3.97 -0.72
N GLN A 219 33.64 3.88 -1.68
CA GLN A 219 35.03 4.31 -1.50
C GLN A 219 35.12 5.80 -1.11
N VAL A 220 34.41 6.69 -1.82
CA VAL A 220 34.43 8.13 -1.51
C VAL A 220 33.87 8.40 -0.11
N LEU A 221 32.78 7.74 0.28
CA LEU A 221 32.20 7.90 1.61
C LEU A 221 33.18 7.46 2.71
N LEU A 222 33.80 6.29 2.55
CA LEU A 222 34.77 5.77 3.52
C LEU A 222 36.01 6.65 3.66
N GLU A 223 36.54 7.17 2.55
CA GLU A 223 37.79 7.93 2.54
C GLU A 223 37.61 9.39 2.97
N GLN A 224 36.47 10.01 2.63
CA GLN A 224 36.29 11.46 2.75
C GLN A 224 35.16 11.88 3.71
N PHE A 225 34.20 10.99 3.98
CA PHE A 225 33.02 11.32 4.76
C PHE A 225 32.70 10.27 5.84
N PRO A 226 33.63 9.97 6.77
CA PRO A 226 33.48 8.90 7.76
C PRO A 226 32.34 9.11 8.77
N LYS A 227 31.72 10.29 8.81
CA LYS A 227 30.52 10.56 9.62
C LYS A 227 29.24 9.93 9.06
N PHE A 228 29.20 9.57 7.78
CA PHE A 228 28.12 8.75 7.23
C PHE A 228 28.45 7.29 7.48
N ASP A 229 28.01 6.77 8.63
CA ASP A 229 28.29 5.41 9.07
C ASP A 229 27.46 4.41 8.25
N ALA A 230 28.11 3.60 7.41
CA ALA A 230 27.44 2.69 6.50
C ALA A 230 26.71 1.54 7.23
N ARG A 231 25.43 1.34 6.89
CA ARG A 231 24.50 0.38 7.50
C ARG A 231 23.91 -0.59 6.47
N GLY A 232 24.75 -1.31 5.73
CA GLY A 232 24.28 -2.26 4.72
C GLY A 232 25.43 -2.97 4.00
N ASN A 233 25.10 -3.80 3.02
CA ASN A 233 26.10 -4.48 2.19
C ASN A 233 25.60 -4.68 0.75
N LYS A 234 26.51 -5.07 -0.14
CA LYS A 234 26.22 -5.25 -1.57
C LYS A 234 25.24 -6.38 -1.88
N GLU A 235 25.08 -7.37 -0.99
CA GLU A 235 24.16 -8.50 -1.19
C GLU A 235 22.71 -8.10 -0.92
N THR A 236 22.47 -7.28 0.11
CA THR A 236 21.12 -6.81 0.48
C THR A 236 20.74 -5.48 -0.12
N ASP A 237 21.73 -4.64 -0.46
CA ASP A 237 21.57 -3.28 -0.97
C ASP A 237 22.51 -3.05 -2.17
N PRO A 238 22.32 -3.75 -3.30
CA PRO A 238 23.22 -3.67 -4.45
C PRO A 238 23.24 -2.30 -5.13
N TYR A 239 22.15 -1.54 -5.02
CA TYR A 239 21.95 -0.26 -5.71
C TYR A 239 21.78 0.92 -4.74
N ARG A 240 22.15 0.72 -3.47
CA ARG A 240 22.05 1.73 -2.41
C ARG A 240 23.20 1.57 -1.42
N ILE A 241 23.60 2.67 -0.79
CA ILE A 241 24.44 2.67 0.40
C ILE A 241 23.64 3.35 1.51
N PRO A 242 22.91 2.58 2.34
CA PRO A 242 22.26 3.11 3.53
C PRO A 242 23.31 3.50 4.57
N THR A 243 23.16 4.65 5.21
CA THR A 243 24.05 5.14 6.26
C THR A 243 23.26 5.78 7.40
N ALA A 244 23.91 5.92 8.56
CA ALA A 244 23.42 6.72 9.68
C ALA A 244 24.36 7.90 9.92
N TYR A 245 23.80 9.06 10.23
CA TYR A 245 24.53 10.28 10.54
C TYR A 245 24.00 10.87 11.85
N GLU A 246 24.89 11.06 12.85
CA GLU A 246 24.55 11.72 14.11
C GLU A 246 24.41 13.23 13.89
N VAL A 247 23.28 13.81 14.27
CA VAL A 247 23.01 15.23 14.02
C VAL A 247 23.97 16.09 14.83
N ASP A 248 24.77 16.89 14.14
CA ASP A 248 25.76 17.79 14.72
C ASP A 248 25.78 19.15 14.00
N ALA A 249 26.56 20.09 14.53
CA ALA A 249 26.66 21.44 13.97
C ALA A 249 27.27 21.49 12.55
N GLU A 250 27.93 20.42 12.11
CA GLU A 250 28.58 20.32 10.80
C GLU A 250 27.71 19.61 9.75
N MET A 251 26.58 19.03 10.15
CA MET A 251 25.70 18.22 9.31
C MET A 251 25.40 18.89 7.99
N GLN A 252 24.93 20.14 8.02
CA GLN A 252 24.56 20.87 6.80
C GLN A 252 25.74 21.02 5.84
N GLN A 253 26.92 21.38 6.35
CA GLN A 253 28.13 21.53 5.55
C GLN A 253 28.60 20.18 4.97
N ASN A 254 28.51 19.09 5.74
CA ASN A 254 28.86 17.75 5.28
C ASN A 254 27.91 17.25 4.20
N PHE A 255 26.61 17.52 4.34
CA PHE A 255 25.59 17.19 3.35
C PHE A 255 25.73 17.99 2.04
N GLU A 256 26.16 19.25 2.09
CA GLU A 256 26.46 20.04 0.90
C GLU A 256 27.71 19.51 0.20
N ARG A 257 28.79 19.29 0.96
CA ARG A 257 30.06 18.82 0.44
C ARG A 257 29.98 17.41 -0.14
N VAL A 258 29.24 16.49 0.49
CA VAL A 258 29.08 15.12 -0.04
C VAL A 258 28.33 15.12 -1.37
N ARG A 259 27.31 15.97 -1.53
CA ARG A 259 26.59 16.14 -2.81
C ARG A 259 27.49 16.74 -3.88
N GLU A 260 28.32 17.72 -3.53
CA GLU A 260 29.27 18.31 -4.46
C GLU A 260 30.30 17.28 -4.95
N VAL A 261 30.89 16.51 -4.04
CA VAL A 261 31.94 15.53 -4.36
C VAL A 261 31.39 14.32 -5.12
N LEU A 262 30.24 13.78 -4.74
CA LEU A 262 29.61 12.66 -5.44
C LEU A 262 28.99 13.08 -6.78
N GLY A 263 28.63 14.35 -6.91
CA GLY A 263 28.07 14.94 -8.11
C GLY A 263 26.60 14.58 -8.36
N PRO A 264 26.00 15.14 -9.43
CA PRO A 264 24.56 15.08 -9.66
C PRO A 264 24.04 13.70 -10.07
N SER A 265 24.92 12.73 -10.35
CA SER A 265 24.51 11.36 -10.67
C SER A 265 24.08 10.56 -9.43
N VAL A 266 24.39 11.03 -8.22
CA VAL A 266 24.04 10.38 -6.95
C VAL A 266 22.96 11.20 -6.24
N GLU A 267 21.88 10.54 -5.87
CA GLU A 267 20.86 11.10 -4.99
C GLU A 267 21.25 10.85 -3.52
N VAL A 268 21.02 11.86 -2.67
CA VAL A 268 21.24 11.78 -1.23
C VAL A 268 19.90 11.99 -0.54
N ILE A 269 19.22 10.88 -0.24
CA ILE A 269 17.90 10.86 0.38
C ILE A 269 18.10 10.79 1.89
N SER A 270 17.39 11.64 2.64
CA SER A 270 17.50 11.66 4.10
C SER A 270 16.13 11.65 4.77
N SER A 271 16.04 10.90 5.85
CA SER A 271 14.91 10.91 6.77
C SER A 271 15.40 10.76 8.21
N GLY A 272 14.55 11.05 9.19
CA GLY A 272 14.80 10.70 10.59
C GLY A 272 14.61 11.86 11.58
N GLY A 273 15.01 11.61 12.82
CA GLY A 273 14.70 12.48 13.96
C GLY A 273 15.69 13.63 14.18
N ALA A 274 15.59 14.23 15.37
CA ALA A 274 16.44 15.34 15.81
C ALA A 274 17.88 14.90 16.18
N GLU A 275 18.07 13.62 16.54
CA GLU A 275 19.36 13.09 16.99
C GLU A 275 20.11 12.33 15.89
N TRP A 276 19.39 11.60 15.04
CA TRP A 276 19.96 10.76 14.00
C TRP A 276 19.21 10.92 12.68
N LYS A 277 19.97 10.98 11.60
CA LYS A 277 19.47 10.88 10.24
C LYS A 277 19.86 9.55 9.62
N LEU A 278 18.90 8.91 8.97
CA LEU A 278 19.15 7.85 8.00
C LEU A 278 19.38 8.52 6.66
N VAL A 279 20.48 8.17 6.00
CA VAL A 279 20.88 8.78 4.73
C VAL A 279 21.22 7.70 3.73
N ASP A 280 20.46 7.68 2.65
CA ASP A 280 20.59 6.73 1.57
C ASP A 280 21.27 7.39 0.37
N PHE A 281 22.39 6.81 -0.07
CA PHE A 281 23.06 7.18 -1.30
C PHE A 281 22.68 6.20 -2.40
N CYS A 282 22.14 6.70 -3.50
CA CYS A 282 21.72 5.86 -4.63
C CYS A 282 21.85 6.61 -5.95
N SER A 283 21.51 5.98 -7.07
CA SER A 283 21.45 6.70 -8.34
C SER A 283 20.46 7.86 -8.26
N SER A 284 20.80 8.99 -8.89
CA SER A 284 19.82 10.02 -9.23
C SER A 284 18.62 9.46 -9.99
N SER A 285 18.72 8.33 -10.68
CA SER A 285 17.60 7.66 -11.36
C SER A 285 16.67 6.86 -10.43
N ALA A 286 17.03 6.70 -9.16
CA ALA A 286 16.23 6.01 -8.15
C ALA A 286 15.33 6.98 -7.35
N GLY A 287 14.87 6.56 -6.18
CA GLY A 287 14.00 7.35 -5.30
C GLY A 287 12.54 6.99 -5.43
N LYS A 288 11.77 7.21 -4.36
CA LYS A 288 10.34 6.84 -4.27
C LYS A 288 9.49 7.49 -5.37
N LEU A 289 9.77 8.73 -5.75
CA LEU A 289 9.08 9.38 -6.88
C LEU A 289 9.25 8.61 -8.20
N LYS A 290 10.50 8.30 -8.58
CA LYS A 290 10.79 7.67 -9.88
C LYS A 290 10.26 6.24 -9.92
N ALA A 291 10.38 5.51 -8.80
CA ALA A 291 9.76 4.21 -8.64
C ALA A 291 8.23 4.30 -8.73
N CYS A 292 7.59 5.29 -8.07
CA CYS A 292 6.15 5.53 -8.14
C CYS A 292 5.67 5.81 -9.57
N GLN A 293 6.41 6.62 -10.32
CA GLN A 293 6.12 6.90 -11.74
C GLN A 293 6.23 5.65 -12.59
N PHE A 294 7.30 4.86 -12.40
CA PHE A 294 7.51 3.61 -13.10
C PHE A 294 6.41 2.59 -12.84
N VAL A 295 6.05 2.35 -11.57
CA VAL A 295 4.99 1.39 -11.23
C VAL A 295 3.62 1.85 -11.73
N GLY A 296 3.31 3.14 -11.65
CA GLY A 296 2.07 3.70 -12.19
C GLY A 296 1.95 3.47 -13.71
N GLN A 297 3.02 3.75 -14.46
CA GLN A 297 3.08 3.50 -15.90
C GLN A 297 2.96 2.01 -16.23
N LYS A 298 3.71 1.15 -15.54
CA LYS A 298 3.71 -0.30 -15.74
C LYS A 298 2.33 -0.92 -15.46
N LEU A 299 1.63 -0.41 -14.45
CA LEU A 299 0.30 -0.88 -14.05
C LEU A 299 -0.85 -0.19 -14.80
N GLY A 300 -0.55 0.85 -15.59
CA GLY A 300 -1.54 1.56 -16.40
C GLY A 300 -2.51 2.43 -15.60
N ILE A 301 -2.13 2.85 -14.39
CA ILE A 301 -2.96 3.73 -13.55
C ILE A 301 -2.40 5.16 -13.58
N PRO A 302 -3.20 6.17 -13.96
CA PRO A 302 -2.74 7.55 -14.06
C PRO A 302 -2.55 8.19 -12.67
N PRO A 303 -1.76 9.26 -12.55
CA PRO A 303 -1.50 9.93 -11.27
C PRO A 303 -2.76 10.42 -10.55
N GLU A 304 -3.79 10.86 -11.28
CA GLU A 304 -5.06 11.34 -10.70
C GLU A 304 -5.86 10.22 -10.01
N ARG A 305 -5.54 8.96 -10.32
CA ARG A 305 -6.07 7.72 -9.71
C ARG A 305 -5.03 7.03 -8.82
N THR A 306 -3.89 7.67 -8.58
CA THR A 306 -2.82 7.16 -7.72
C THR A 306 -2.82 7.91 -6.39
N LEU A 307 -2.88 7.17 -5.29
CA LEU A 307 -2.73 7.66 -3.93
C LEU A 307 -1.34 7.30 -3.40
N VAL A 308 -0.51 8.30 -3.16
CA VAL A 308 0.79 8.13 -2.47
C VAL A 308 0.61 8.36 -0.97
N CYS A 309 1.19 7.49 -0.15
CA CYS A 309 1.07 7.55 1.31
C CYS A 309 2.47 7.57 1.95
N GLY A 310 2.70 8.48 2.90
CA GLY A 310 3.98 8.55 3.61
C GLY A 310 3.92 9.38 4.89
N ASP A 311 4.98 9.30 5.69
CA ASP A 311 5.11 9.94 7.00
C ASP A 311 6.39 10.77 7.17
N SER A 312 7.43 10.52 6.36
CA SER A 312 8.77 11.06 6.60
C SER A 312 9.44 11.71 5.38
N GLY A 313 10.67 12.21 5.56
CA GLY A 313 11.42 12.89 4.50
C GLY A 313 11.74 12.02 3.28
N ASN A 314 11.82 10.68 3.42
CA ASN A 314 12.06 9.81 2.26
C ASN A 314 10.81 9.66 1.36
N ASP A 315 9.62 10.03 1.85
CA ASP A 315 8.35 10.00 1.14
C ASP A 315 8.04 11.30 0.40
N GLU A 316 8.64 12.40 0.86
CA GLU A 316 8.41 13.76 0.39
C GLU A 316 8.41 13.86 -1.14
N SER A 317 9.35 13.16 -1.79
CA SER A 317 9.46 13.15 -3.25
C SER A 317 8.21 12.63 -3.96
N MET A 318 7.46 11.67 -3.39
CA MET A 318 6.25 11.11 -4.02
C MET A 318 5.17 12.18 -4.22
N TYR A 319 5.06 13.13 -3.30
CA TYR A 319 4.09 14.24 -3.37
C TYR A 319 4.40 15.25 -4.47
N ARG A 320 5.60 15.18 -5.06
CA ARG A 320 6.01 15.98 -6.22
C ARG A 320 5.56 15.37 -7.55
N TYR A 321 4.94 14.19 -7.57
CA TYR A 321 4.36 13.62 -8.79
C TYR A 321 3.23 14.54 -9.28
N PRO A 322 3.34 15.14 -10.49
CA PRO A 322 2.26 15.93 -11.07
C PRO A 322 0.87 15.28 -10.96
N CYS A 323 -0.13 16.06 -10.54
CA CYS A 323 -1.54 15.67 -10.46
C CYS A 323 -1.90 14.53 -9.50
N VAL A 324 -0.94 14.02 -8.70
CA VAL A 324 -1.15 12.87 -7.81
C VAL A 324 -2.13 13.17 -6.67
N ARG A 325 -2.78 12.14 -6.12
CA ARG A 325 -3.41 12.22 -4.79
C ARG A 325 -2.39 11.80 -3.74
N GLY A 326 -2.28 12.55 -2.66
CA GLY A 326 -1.37 12.24 -1.56
C GLY A 326 -2.10 12.15 -0.22
N VAL A 327 -1.57 11.35 0.69
CA VAL A 327 -1.94 11.38 2.10
C VAL A 327 -0.70 11.38 2.98
N ALA A 328 -0.48 12.53 3.64
CA ALA A 328 0.43 12.62 4.77
C ALA A 328 -0.33 12.12 6.00
N VAL A 329 0.16 11.06 6.63
CA VAL A 329 -0.52 10.44 7.77
C VAL A 329 -0.54 11.37 9.00
N GLY A 330 -1.51 11.23 9.89
CA GLY A 330 -1.65 12.11 11.06
C GLY A 330 -0.43 12.12 11.99
N ASN A 331 0.39 11.06 11.96
CA ASN A 331 1.66 10.94 12.68
C ASN A 331 2.90 11.31 11.83
N SER A 332 2.73 12.07 10.73
CA SER A 332 3.84 12.50 9.89
C SER A 332 4.89 13.30 10.68
N LEU A 333 6.16 13.06 10.39
CA LEU A 333 7.28 13.78 11.00
C LEU A 333 7.30 15.26 10.59
N PRO A 334 7.83 16.16 11.45
CA PRO A 334 7.88 17.60 11.16
C PRO A 334 8.59 17.94 9.84
N GLU A 335 9.57 17.14 9.42
CA GLU A 335 10.30 17.35 8.16
C GLU A 335 9.42 17.17 6.93
N LEU A 336 8.51 16.19 6.92
CA LEU A 336 7.56 16.00 5.82
C LEU A 336 6.54 17.14 5.82
N VAL A 337 6.00 17.50 6.99
CA VAL A 337 5.03 18.59 7.12
C VAL A 337 5.61 19.91 6.61
N ALA A 338 6.83 20.25 7.01
CA ALA A 338 7.51 21.47 6.55
C ALA A 338 7.76 21.46 5.03
N ALA A 339 8.10 20.31 4.44
CA ALA A 339 8.24 20.19 2.99
C ALA A 339 6.90 20.38 2.25
N LEU A 340 5.81 19.84 2.80
CA LEU A 340 4.46 20.02 2.26
C LEU A 340 3.96 21.46 2.38
N GLU A 341 4.26 22.13 3.49
CA GLU A 341 3.99 23.57 3.69
C GLU A 341 4.70 24.42 2.63
N ALA A 342 5.97 24.12 2.33
CA ALA A 342 6.73 24.79 1.29
C ALA A 342 6.19 24.50 -0.12
N ALA A 343 5.64 23.31 -0.35
CA ALA A 343 5.05 22.89 -1.61
C ALA A 343 3.59 23.33 -1.80
N ALA A 344 2.93 23.87 -0.76
CA ALA A 344 1.52 24.23 -0.81
C ALA A 344 1.27 25.49 -1.67
N LYS A 345 0.38 25.36 -2.65
CA LYS A 345 0.06 26.43 -3.63
C LYS A 345 -0.55 27.67 -2.97
N ALA A 346 -1.30 27.49 -1.89
CA ALA A 346 -1.94 28.56 -1.13
C ALA A 346 -1.11 29.04 0.07
N GLY A 347 0.16 28.61 0.18
CA GLY A 347 1.04 28.89 1.30
C GLY A 347 0.90 27.90 2.47
N PRO A 348 1.78 28.02 3.49
CA PRO A 348 1.91 27.04 4.57
C PRO A 348 0.63 26.85 5.39
N ASP A 349 -0.14 27.92 5.64
CA ASP A 349 -1.39 27.87 6.43
C ASP A 349 -2.48 26.97 5.82
N ALA A 350 -2.33 26.58 4.54
CA ALA A 350 -3.24 25.62 3.90
C ALA A 350 -3.03 24.19 4.39
N VAL A 351 -1.83 23.85 4.89
CA VAL A 351 -1.48 22.51 5.37
C VAL A 351 -1.98 22.35 6.80
N ARG A 352 -3.17 21.76 6.94
CA ARG A 352 -3.83 21.55 8.24
C ARG A 352 -4.33 20.12 8.33
N GLN A 353 -4.19 19.50 9.49
CA GLN A 353 -4.72 18.17 9.74
C GLN A 353 -6.24 18.12 9.46
N GLY A 354 -6.68 17.03 8.84
CA GLY A 354 -8.04 16.82 8.36
C GLY A 354 -8.42 17.61 7.10
N ALA A 355 -7.48 18.31 6.45
CA ALA A 355 -7.75 19.12 5.27
C ALA A 355 -6.93 18.70 4.04
N VAL A 356 -7.54 18.90 2.87
CA VAL A 356 -6.86 18.77 1.58
C VAL A 356 -6.35 20.13 1.12
N PHE A 357 -5.12 20.13 0.59
CA PHE A 357 -4.52 21.28 -0.06
C PHE A 357 -3.92 20.89 -1.41
N SER A 358 -3.75 21.87 -2.30
CA SER A 358 -3.10 21.67 -3.59
C SER A 358 -1.61 22.01 -3.50
N THR A 359 -0.78 21.21 -4.16
CA THR A 359 0.67 21.48 -4.29
C THR A 359 0.96 22.33 -5.52
N THR A 360 2.19 22.86 -5.61
CA THR A 360 2.69 23.58 -6.79
C THR A 360 2.78 22.71 -8.06
N MET A 361 2.74 21.38 -7.91
CA MET A 361 2.72 20.40 -9.00
C MET A 361 1.29 19.94 -9.34
N ASP A 362 0.27 20.70 -8.92
CA ASP A 362 -1.16 20.41 -9.08
C ASP A 362 -1.63 19.08 -8.47
N GLY A 363 -0.81 18.48 -7.61
CA GLY A 363 -1.22 17.37 -6.74
C GLY A 363 -2.19 17.85 -5.66
N HIS A 364 -2.99 16.93 -5.12
CA HIS A 364 -3.87 17.21 -3.98
C HIS A 364 -3.53 16.28 -2.83
N VAL A 365 -3.18 16.85 -1.70
CA VAL A 365 -2.68 16.12 -0.55
C VAL A 365 -3.61 16.32 0.62
N LEU A 366 -4.08 15.22 1.21
CA LEU A 366 -4.73 15.21 2.51
C LEU A 366 -3.65 15.15 3.58
N TYR A 367 -3.59 16.14 4.48
CA TYR A 367 -2.93 15.93 5.75
C TYR A 367 -3.95 15.28 6.68
N ALA A 368 -3.87 13.96 6.87
CA ALA A 368 -4.90 13.18 7.52
C ALA A 368 -5.03 13.51 9.01
N SER A 369 -6.24 13.36 9.54
CA SER A 369 -6.49 13.41 10.98
C SER A 369 -6.12 12.09 11.67
N ARG A 370 -6.20 10.98 10.94
CA ARG A 370 -5.91 9.64 11.43
C ARG A 370 -4.44 9.27 11.18
N PRO A 371 -3.80 8.49 12.08
CA PRO A 371 -2.46 7.99 11.86
C PRO A 371 -2.47 6.73 10.97
N VAL A 372 -1.28 6.37 10.49
CA VAL A 372 -0.96 5.10 9.82
C VAL A 372 -2.00 4.67 8.76
N ALA A 373 -2.31 3.37 8.65
CA ALA A 373 -3.28 2.84 7.68
C ALA A 373 -4.68 3.47 7.81
N GLY A 374 -5.05 4.03 8.96
CA GLY A 374 -6.28 4.78 9.15
C GLY A 374 -6.35 6.03 8.27
N ALA A 375 -5.21 6.70 8.06
CA ALA A 375 -5.07 7.83 7.14
C ALA A 375 -5.38 7.43 5.70
N ILE A 376 -4.96 6.22 5.29
CA ILE A 376 -5.16 5.72 3.93
C ILE A 376 -6.65 5.47 3.69
N VAL A 377 -7.37 4.93 4.68
CA VAL A 377 -8.83 4.79 4.63
C VAL A 377 -9.50 6.17 4.53
N GLU A 378 -9.10 7.14 5.36
CA GLU A 378 -9.60 8.52 5.31
C GLU A 378 -9.40 9.15 3.93
N ALA A 379 -8.24 8.95 3.32
CA ALA A 379 -7.92 9.47 2.00
C ALA A 379 -8.75 8.81 0.88
N LEU A 380 -8.96 7.49 0.94
CA LEU A 380 -9.83 6.79 0.00
C LEU A 380 -11.26 7.34 0.07
N GLU A 381 -11.80 7.54 1.27
CA GLU A 381 -13.13 8.12 1.48
C GLU A 381 -13.21 9.58 1.00
N HIS A 382 -12.14 10.35 1.17
CA HIS A 382 -12.10 11.74 0.74
C HIS A 382 -12.03 11.89 -0.79
N PHE A 383 -11.07 11.23 -1.44
CA PHE A 383 -10.82 11.41 -2.87
C PHE A 383 -11.80 10.61 -3.73
N TRP A 384 -12.20 9.43 -3.27
CA TRP A 384 -13.04 8.51 -4.03
C TRP A 384 -14.12 7.91 -3.13
N PRO A 385 -15.03 8.73 -2.60
CA PRO A 385 -16.12 8.24 -1.76
C PRO A 385 -16.90 7.17 -2.52
N ALA A 386 -17.14 6.04 -1.87
CA ALA A 386 -17.99 5.00 -2.43
C ALA A 386 -19.37 5.63 -2.72
N LYS A 387 -19.77 5.62 -3.98
CA LYS A 387 -21.13 6.01 -4.36
C LYS A 387 -22.06 4.87 -3.91
N TRP A 388 -22.88 5.14 -2.90
CA TRP A 388 -23.80 4.18 -2.30
C TRP A 388 -25.03 3.97 -3.18
#